data_AF-A0A7C1VD84-F1
#
_entry.id   AF-A0A7C1VD84-F1
#
_cell.length_a   1.000
_cell.length_b   1.000
_cell.length_c   1.000
_cell.angle_alpha   90.00
_cell.angle_beta   90.00
_cell.angle_gamma   90.00
#
_symmetry.space_group_name_H-M   'P 1'
#
loop_
_entity.id
_entity.type
_entity.pdbx_description
1 polymer ?
#
loop_
_entity_poly.entity_id
_entity_poly.type
_entity_poly.pdbx_seq_one_letter_code
_entity_poly.pdbx_strand_id
1 'polypeptide(L)'
;MDLKIVATVSVSLLLLVIIKYWLSNNKRQAAKIKLGFRLIEHIQKVISCCQQHRGISNAILQGNKSLRTQLISTQLHLDELVAEGNILGLKAFPQWESFIGHWPKLKMHSLERDLTSQNLLRQHNVMVYGHLSLLDELMSEHDLTWIMLGSSIHMSQLCIDTLKVAETIGQSRAIGSGVCSRGECLGIDKISLSFLRISIISPTNELLTELSQVEDPVLLSQLTAASKLIKEAVDKLVATIEDKVLIDGKIELDAADFFKLATQPIDALNGVYKSLVAHSSRATN
;
A
#
# COMPACT_ATOMS: atom_id res chain seq x y z
N MET A 1 31.36 -47.37 36.21
CA MET A 1 30.35 -46.91 35.22
C MET A 1 31.00 -47.03 33.86
N ASP A 2 30.43 -47.82 32.95
CA ASP A 2 31.03 -48.09 31.65
C ASP A 2 31.21 -46.80 30.85
N LEU A 3 32.41 -46.53 30.34
CA LEU A 3 32.73 -45.35 29.52
C LEU A 3 31.75 -45.22 28.33
N LYS A 4 31.30 -46.36 27.80
CA LYS A 4 30.27 -46.43 26.75
C LYS A 4 28.93 -45.85 27.20
N ILE A 5 28.48 -46.14 28.41
CA ILE A 5 27.22 -45.62 28.96
C ILE A 5 27.30 -44.10 29.13
N VAL A 6 28.42 -43.58 29.64
CA VAL A 6 28.63 -42.12 29.80
C VAL A 6 28.65 -41.40 28.46
N ALA A 7 29.28 -42.00 27.45
CA ALA A 7 29.31 -41.45 26.09
C ALA A 7 27.92 -41.44 25.46
N THR A 8 27.16 -42.54 25.57
CA THR A 8 25.79 -42.62 25.03
C THR A 8 24.87 -41.59 25.69
N VAL A 9 24.90 -41.46 27.02
CA VAL A 9 24.09 -40.48 27.75
C VAL A 9 24.45 -39.04 27.35
N SER A 10 25.75 -38.74 27.23
CA SER A 10 26.23 -37.41 26.81
C SER A 10 25.77 -37.06 25.39
N VAL A 11 25.87 -37.99 24.45
CA VAL A 11 25.41 -37.81 23.06
C VAL A 11 23.89 -37.63 23.00
N SER A 12 23.13 -38.45 23.74
CA SER A 12 21.68 -38.32 23.83
C SER A 12 21.25 -36.97 24.41
N LEU A 13 21.94 -36.48 25.46
CA LEU A 13 21.66 -35.18 26.05
C LEU A 13 21.95 -34.04 25.07
N LEU A 14 23.08 -34.11 24.34
CA LEU A 14 23.46 -33.12 23.33
C LEU A 14 22.45 -33.10 22.17
N LEU A 15 22.00 -34.26 21.69
CA LEU A 15 20.94 -34.37 20.68
C LEU A 15 19.62 -33.76 21.17
N LEU A 16 19.23 -34.00 22.42
CA LEU A 16 18.03 -33.40 23.01
C LEU A 16 18.12 -31.87 23.08
N VAL A 17 19.29 -31.32 23.40
CA VAL A 17 19.52 -29.87 23.41
C VAL A 17 19.42 -29.29 21.99
N ILE A 18 20.02 -29.94 20.99
CA ILE A 18 19.94 -29.53 19.58
C ILE A 18 18.50 -29.57 19.08
N ILE A 19 17.77 -30.65 19.35
CA ILE A 19 16.36 -30.79 18.95
C ILE A 19 15.51 -29.71 19.61
N LYS A 20 15.67 -29.46 20.93
CA LYS A 20 14.95 -28.40 21.62
C LYS A 20 15.26 -27.02 21.05
N TYR A 21 16.54 -26.74 20.78
CA TYR A 21 16.96 -25.49 20.15
C TYR A 21 16.32 -25.31 18.77
N TRP A 22 16.37 -26.34 17.92
CA TRP A 22 15.78 -26.33 16.59
C TRP A 22 14.26 -26.11 16.63
N LEU A 23 13.55 -26.85 17.49
CA LEU A 23 12.11 -26.68 17.68
C LEU A 23 11.74 -25.28 18.19
N SER A 24 12.51 -24.74 19.14
CA SER A 24 12.30 -23.39 19.67
C SER A 24 12.54 -22.32 18.61
N ASN A 25 13.60 -22.47 17.82
CA ASN A 25 13.93 -21.55 16.76
C ASN A 25 12.87 -21.57 15.65
N ASN A 26 12.41 -22.76 15.25
CA ASN A 26 11.37 -22.90 14.24
C ASN A 26 10.04 -22.25 14.68
N LYS A 27 9.66 -22.42 15.96
CA LYS A 27 8.49 -21.75 16.54
C LYS A 27 8.65 -20.22 16.55
N ARG A 28 9.83 -19.71 16.92
CA ARG A 28 10.13 -18.28 16.92
C ARG A 28 10.05 -17.71 15.49
N GLN A 29 10.58 -18.44 14.51
CA GLN A 29 10.55 -18.05 13.11
C GLN A 29 9.12 -17.97 12.57
N ALA A 30 8.30 -18.99 12.81
CA ALA A 30 6.90 -18.99 12.41
C ALA A 30 6.13 -17.84 13.06
N ALA A 31 6.37 -17.56 14.35
CA ALA A 31 5.76 -16.43 15.05
C ALA A 31 6.20 -15.07 14.48
N LYS A 32 7.48 -14.94 14.12
CA LYS A 32 8.07 -13.74 13.48
C LYS A 32 7.40 -13.47 12.13
N ILE A 33 7.34 -14.45 11.24
CA ILE A 33 6.68 -14.36 9.92
C ILE A 33 5.20 -14.01 10.07
N LYS A 34 4.48 -14.71 10.96
CA LYS A 34 3.05 -14.45 11.23
C LYS A 34 2.80 -13.04 11.76
N LEU A 35 3.70 -12.52 12.60
CA LEU A 35 3.63 -11.12 13.03
C LEU A 35 3.88 -10.18 11.84
N GLY A 36 4.90 -10.45 11.01
CA GLY A 36 5.18 -9.68 9.80
C GLY A 36 3.96 -9.52 8.90
N PHE A 37 3.26 -10.61 8.59
CA PHE A 37 2.02 -10.57 7.82
C PHE A 37 0.96 -9.66 8.43
N ARG A 38 0.71 -9.77 9.74
CA ARG A 38 -0.25 -8.90 10.44
C ARG A 38 0.15 -7.43 10.37
N LEU A 39 1.44 -7.13 10.49
CA LEU A 39 1.95 -5.76 10.44
C LEU A 39 1.81 -5.15 9.04
N ILE A 40 2.17 -5.86 7.98
CA ILE A 40 2.05 -5.34 6.61
C ILE A 40 0.59 -5.16 6.19
N GLU A 41 -0.31 -6.07 6.60
CA GLU A 41 -1.76 -5.92 6.38
C GLU A 41 -2.30 -4.68 7.10
N HIS A 42 -1.83 -4.43 8.33
CA HIS A 42 -2.21 -3.25 9.08
C HIS A 42 -1.70 -1.96 8.41
N ILE A 43 -0.44 -1.92 7.96
CA ILE A 43 0.10 -0.78 7.22
C ILE A 43 -0.64 -0.53 5.91
N GLN A 44 -1.06 -1.57 5.18
CA GLN A 44 -1.87 -1.39 3.97
C GLN A 44 -3.21 -0.72 4.26
N LYS A 45 -3.86 -1.02 5.40
CA LYS A 45 -5.09 -0.33 5.84
C LYS A 45 -4.82 1.14 6.16
N VAL A 46 -3.71 1.44 6.85
CA VAL A 46 -3.27 2.82 7.15
C VAL A 46 -3.04 3.60 5.85
N ILE A 47 -2.29 3.05 4.90
CA ILE A 47 -2.07 3.65 3.57
C ILE A 47 -3.40 3.95 2.89
N SER A 48 -4.30 2.96 2.83
CA SER A 48 -5.61 3.11 2.19
C SER A 48 -6.43 4.23 2.84
N CYS A 49 -6.43 4.30 4.17
CA CYS A 49 -7.16 5.34 4.91
C CYS A 49 -6.54 6.73 4.71
N CYS A 50 -5.21 6.85 4.71
CA CYS A 50 -4.49 8.09 4.37
C CYS A 50 -4.81 8.58 2.94
N GLN A 51 -4.87 7.67 1.97
CA GLN A 51 -5.22 7.99 0.58
C GLN A 51 -6.68 8.44 0.44
N GLN A 52 -7.61 7.82 1.18
CA GLN A 52 -9.01 8.25 1.23
C GLN A 52 -9.13 9.64 1.87
N HIS A 53 -8.47 9.84 3.01
CA HIS A 53 -8.43 11.13 3.70
C HIS A 53 -7.89 12.23 2.76
N ARG A 54 -6.78 11.97 2.05
CA ARG A 54 -6.22 12.87 1.03
C ARG A 54 -7.26 13.27 -0.02
N GLY A 55 -7.96 12.28 -0.59
CA GLY A 55 -8.97 12.53 -1.63
C GLY A 55 -10.14 13.36 -1.12
N ILE A 56 -10.68 13.01 0.05
CA ILE A 56 -11.84 13.69 0.65
C ILE A 56 -11.49 15.12 1.06
N SER A 57 -10.37 15.30 1.77
CA SER A 57 -9.92 16.62 2.21
C SER A 57 -9.64 17.54 1.02
N ASN A 58 -9.02 17.03 -0.05
CA ASN A 58 -8.81 17.82 -1.26
C ASN A 58 -10.13 18.20 -1.94
N ALA A 59 -11.08 17.26 -2.06
CA ALA A 59 -12.39 17.56 -2.64
C ALA A 59 -13.16 18.63 -1.83
N ILE A 60 -13.05 18.62 -0.50
CA ILE A 60 -13.63 19.67 0.36
C ILE A 60 -12.95 21.02 0.13
N LEU A 61 -11.62 21.06 0.05
CA LEU A 61 -10.87 22.30 -0.27
C LEU A 61 -11.30 22.88 -1.62
N GLN A 62 -11.60 22.02 -2.59
CA GLN A 62 -12.01 22.38 -3.94
C GLN A 62 -13.52 22.71 -4.05
N GLY A 63 -14.25 22.73 -2.92
CA GLY A 63 -15.62 23.23 -2.85
C GLY A 63 -16.69 22.18 -2.53
N ASN A 64 -16.37 20.89 -2.51
CA ASN A 64 -17.34 19.84 -2.19
C ASN A 64 -17.57 19.68 -0.68
N LYS A 65 -18.31 20.63 -0.10
CA LYS A 65 -18.60 20.68 1.35
C LYS A 65 -19.43 19.50 1.87
N SER A 66 -20.12 18.76 1.00
CA SER A 66 -20.98 17.63 1.37
C SER A 66 -20.20 16.48 2.03
N LEU A 67 -18.89 16.38 1.76
CA LEU A 67 -18.04 15.29 2.23
C LEU A 67 -17.54 15.47 3.67
N ARG A 68 -17.93 16.54 4.38
CA ARG A 68 -17.41 16.85 5.73
C ARG A 68 -17.65 15.71 6.73
N THR A 69 -18.82 15.09 6.72
CA THR A 69 -19.11 13.94 7.61
C THR A 69 -18.22 12.75 7.28
N GLN A 70 -18.00 12.49 5.98
CA GLN A 70 -17.10 11.43 5.54
C GLN A 70 -15.66 11.70 5.96
N LEU A 71 -15.18 12.96 5.87
CA LEU A 71 -13.85 13.36 6.36
C LEU A 71 -13.68 13.00 7.84
N ILE A 72 -14.63 13.41 8.69
CA ILE A 72 -14.57 13.14 10.14
C ILE A 72 -14.57 11.63 10.40
N SER A 73 -15.42 10.86 9.70
CA SER A 73 -15.45 9.40 9.84
C SER A 73 -14.12 8.77 9.44
N THR A 74 -13.50 9.21 8.33
CA THR A 74 -12.19 8.71 7.90
C THR A 74 -11.08 9.07 8.89
N GLN A 75 -11.14 10.26 9.49
CA GLN A 75 -10.19 10.66 10.52
C GLN A 75 -10.29 9.80 11.78
N LEU A 76 -11.51 9.52 12.25
CA LEU A 76 -11.74 8.63 13.40
C LEU A 76 -11.22 7.22 13.11
N HIS A 77 -11.48 6.70 11.91
CA HIS A 77 -10.96 5.39 11.52
C HIS A 77 -9.42 5.36 11.46
N LEU A 78 -8.78 6.44 10.99
CA LEU A 78 -7.33 6.53 11.01
C LEU A 78 -6.77 6.63 12.44
N ASP A 79 -7.46 7.30 13.36
CA ASP A 79 -7.08 7.33 14.78
C ASP A 79 -7.16 5.93 15.42
N GLU A 80 -8.19 5.14 15.08
CA GLU A 80 -8.31 3.74 15.51
C GLU A 80 -7.14 2.89 14.99
N LEU A 81 -6.80 3.02 13.71
CA LEU A 81 -5.65 2.33 13.12
C LEU A 81 -4.33 2.76 13.79
N VAL A 82 -4.17 4.04 14.12
CA VAL A 82 -3.00 4.52 14.90
C VAL A 82 -2.93 3.85 16.27
N ALA A 83 -4.05 3.74 16.98
CA ALA A 83 -4.10 3.08 18.28
C ALA A 83 -3.77 1.58 18.18
N GLU A 84 -4.32 0.88 17.21
CA GLU A 84 -4.02 -0.52 16.92
C GLU A 84 -2.54 -0.74 16.57
N GLY A 85 -1.99 0.09 15.69
CA GLY A 85 -0.59 0.01 15.28
C GLY A 85 0.39 0.17 16.45
N ASN A 86 0.05 1.03 17.41
CA ASN A 86 0.81 1.19 18.65
C ASN A 86 0.81 -0.08 19.50
N ILE A 87 -0.34 -0.77 19.60
CA ILE A 87 -0.47 -2.06 20.32
C ILE A 87 0.33 -3.16 19.61
N LEU A 88 0.39 -3.12 18.28
CA LEU A 88 1.17 -4.05 17.46
C LEU A 88 2.69 -3.82 17.53
N GLY A 89 3.15 -2.77 18.22
CA GLY A 89 4.56 -2.48 18.42
C GLY A 89 5.20 -1.60 17.33
N LEU A 90 4.40 -0.95 16.47
CA LEU A 90 4.93 -0.11 15.38
C LEU A 90 5.72 1.11 15.87
N LYS A 91 5.58 1.51 17.14
CA LYS A 91 6.41 2.56 17.77
C LYS A 91 7.91 2.27 17.78
N ALA A 92 8.30 1.01 17.58
CA ALA A 92 9.71 0.67 17.42
C ALA A 92 10.32 1.22 16.12
N PHE A 93 9.50 1.63 15.15
CA PHE A 93 9.94 2.05 13.82
C PHE A 93 9.88 3.60 13.66
N PRO A 94 10.98 4.26 13.25
CA PRO A 94 11.03 5.72 13.13
C PRO A 94 9.98 6.34 12.19
N GLN A 95 9.63 5.64 11.11
CA GLN A 95 8.63 6.08 10.14
C GLN A 95 7.25 6.18 10.78
N TRP A 96 6.91 5.24 11.67
CA TRP A 96 5.66 5.25 12.41
C TRP A 96 5.64 6.38 13.44
N GLU A 97 6.72 6.57 14.20
CA GLU A 97 6.86 7.66 15.18
C GLU A 97 6.73 9.04 14.49
N SER A 98 7.35 9.20 13.33
CA SER A 98 7.20 10.41 12.50
C SER A 98 5.74 10.62 12.06
N PHE A 99 5.06 9.56 11.62
CA PHE A 99 3.66 9.61 11.24
C PHE A 99 2.75 10.02 12.40
N ILE A 100 2.86 9.39 13.58
CA ILE A 100 1.99 9.72 14.72
C ILE A 100 2.23 11.15 15.23
N GLY A 101 3.44 11.70 15.06
CA GLY A 101 3.74 13.09 15.40
C GLY A 101 3.16 14.10 14.39
N HIS A 102 3.02 13.70 13.13
CA HIS A 102 2.52 14.55 12.05
C HIS A 102 0.99 14.50 11.88
N TRP A 103 0.40 13.30 11.97
CA TRP A 103 -1.00 13.05 11.69
C TRP A 103 -1.98 14.00 12.40
N PRO A 104 -1.86 14.27 13.72
CA PRO A 104 -2.78 15.16 14.42
C PRO A 104 -2.84 16.58 13.84
N LYS A 105 -1.69 17.10 13.35
CA LYS A 105 -1.63 18.43 12.74
C LYS A 105 -2.33 18.44 11.40
N LEU A 106 -2.03 17.48 10.53
CA LEU A 106 -2.65 17.39 9.20
C LEU A 106 -4.16 17.14 9.26
N LYS A 107 -4.60 16.35 10.26
CA LYS A 107 -6.01 16.18 10.61
C LYS A 107 -6.68 17.53 10.88
N MET A 108 -6.11 18.37 11.75
CA MET A 108 -6.66 19.71 12.05
C MET A 108 -6.65 20.61 10.82
N HIS A 109 -5.54 20.69 10.10
CA HIS A 109 -5.43 21.49 8.88
C HIS A 109 -6.50 21.16 7.84
N SER A 110 -6.85 19.88 7.69
CA SER A 110 -7.91 19.46 6.76
C SER A 110 -9.32 19.90 7.18
N LEU A 111 -9.57 20.06 8.48
CA LEU A 111 -10.85 20.56 9.02
C LEU A 111 -10.94 22.09 8.94
N GLU A 112 -9.85 22.77 9.27
CA GLU A 112 -9.74 24.23 9.27
C GLU A 112 -9.65 24.80 7.86
N ARG A 113 -9.14 23.99 6.91
CA ARG A 113 -8.95 24.34 5.50
C ARG A 113 -7.99 25.52 5.33
N ASP A 114 -6.94 25.53 6.13
CA ASP A 114 -5.91 26.57 6.18
C ASP A 114 -4.70 26.28 5.28
N LEU A 115 -4.66 25.09 4.66
CA LEU A 115 -3.67 24.71 3.65
C LEU A 115 -4.18 24.94 2.23
N THR A 116 -3.26 25.27 1.32
CA THR A 116 -3.51 25.16 -0.12
C THR A 116 -3.68 23.70 -0.51
N SER A 117 -4.46 23.43 -1.57
CA SER A 117 -4.61 22.10 -2.17
C SER A 117 -3.25 21.42 -2.41
N GLN A 118 -2.28 22.16 -2.97
CA GLN A 118 -0.94 21.65 -3.24
C GLN A 118 -0.21 21.23 -1.95
N ASN A 119 -0.25 22.05 -0.89
CA ASN A 119 0.41 21.74 0.37
C ASN A 119 -0.26 20.59 1.11
N LEU A 120 -1.59 20.51 1.06
CA LEU A 120 -2.36 19.39 1.61
C LEU A 120 -1.95 18.08 0.92
N LEU A 121 -1.98 18.04 -0.41
CA LEU A 121 -1.62 16.86 -1.19
C LEU A 121 -0.16 16.45 -0.93
N ARG A 122 0.77 17.41 -0.93
CA ARG A 122 2.19 17.15 -0.66
C ARG A 122 2.41 16.48 0.69
N GLN A 123 1.77 16.99 1.75
CA GLN A 123 1.91 16.40 3.09
C GLN A 123 1.37 14.97 3.14
N HIS A 124 0.22 14.70 2.51
CA HIS A 124 -0.30 13.33 2.41
C HIS A 124 0.60 12.40 1.61
N ASN A 125 1.16 12.85 0.49
CA ASN A 125 2.07 12.02 -0.31
C ASN A 125 3.29 11.61 0.51
N VAL A 126 3.88 12.55 1.28
CA VAL A 126 5.01 12.25 2.18
C VAL A 126 4.63 11.20 3.23
N MET A 127 3.44 11.31 3.85
CA MET A 127 2.98 10.29 4.80
C MET A 127 2.84 8.91 4.15
N VAL A 128 2.21 8.83 2.98
CA VAL A 128 2.03 7.56 2.27
C VAL A 128 3.38 6.94 1.89
N TYR A 129 4.33 7.74 1.40
CA TYR A 129 5.69 7.25 1.13
C TYR A 129 6.41 6.78 2.40
N GLY A 130 6.22 7.46 3.53
CA GLY A 130 6.73 7.00 4.83
C GLY A 130 6.19 5.61 5.21
N HIS A 131 4.91 5.36 4.95
CA HIS A 131 4.31 4.04 5.18
C HIS A 131 4.76 2.97 4.18
N LEU A 132 5.00 3.33 2.91
CA LEU A 132 5.58 2.40 1.93
C LEU A 132 7.01 1.99 2.33
N SER A 133 7.80 2.95 2.85
CA SER A 133 9.12 2.64 3.43
C SER A 133 9.02 1.76 4.67
N LEU A 134 8.06 2.03 5.56
CA LEU A 134 7.81 1.19 6.72
C LEU A 134 7.39 -0.23 6.33
N LEU A 135 6.55 -0.37 5.30
CA LEU A 135 6.13 -1.68 4.79
C LEU A 135 7.33 -2.52 4.34
N ASP A 136 8.27 -1.92 3.62
CA ASP A 136 9.50 -2.57 3.16
C ASP A 136 10.39 -3.01 4.34
N GLU A 137 10.59 -2.12 5.32
CA GLU A 137 11.35 -2.45 6.54
C GLU A 137 10.69 -3.58 7.33
N LEU A 138 9.36 -3.56 7.47
CA LEU A 138 8.61 -4.63 8.12
C LEU A 138 8.75 -5.97 7.41
N MET A 139 8.71 -5.98 6.07
CA MET A 139 8.92 -7.20 5.29
C MET A 139 10.33 -7.77 5.48
N SER A 140 11.34 -6.91 5.52
CA SER A 140 12.73 -7.29 5.78
C SER A 140 12.93 -7.83 7.20
N GLU A 141 12.52 -7.05 8.22
CA GLU A 141 12.68 -7.39 9.63
C GLU A 141 11.91 -8.64 10.04
N HIS A 142 10.89 -9.05 9.27
CA HIS A 142 10.07 -10.24 9.55
C HIS A 142 10.31 -11.40 8.58
N ASP A 143 11.41 -11.39 7.84
CA ASP A 143 11.85 -12.44 6.90
C ASP A 143 10.85 -12.73 5.75
N LEU A 144 9.97 -11.78 5.43
CA LEU A 144 9.02 -11.93 4.33
C LEU A 144 9.69 -11.74 2.97
N THR A 145 10.84 -11.07 2.93
CA THR A 145 11.67 -10.90 1.72
C THR A 145 12.19 -12.23 1.17
N TRP A 146 12.29 -13.28 2.01
CA TRP A 146 12.72 -14.61 1.59
C TRP A 146 11.62 -15.45 0.93
N ILE A 147 10.38 -14.95 0.91
CA ILE A 147 9.25 -15.68 0.30
C ILE A 147 9.30 -15.50 -1.21
N MET A 148 9.59 -16.59 -1.91
CA MET A 148 9.61 -16.67 -3.36
C MET A 148 8.23 -17.08 -3.91
N LEU A 149 7.81 -16.45 -4.99
CA LEU A 149 6.61 -16.79 -5.77
C LEU A 149 6.95 -17.37 -7.15
N GLY A 150 8.24 -17.55 -7.43
CA GLY A 150 8.81 -18.17 -8.61
C GLY A 150 10.34 -18.18 -8.49
N SER A 151 11.04 -18.54 -9.56
CA SER A 151 12.50 -18.63 -9.58
C SER A 151 13.24 -17.32 -9.29
N SER A 152 12.67 -16.16 -9.65
CA SER A 152 13.28 -14.84 -9.44
C SER A 152 12.32 -13.79 -8.85
N ILE A 153 11.13 -14.21 -8.42
CA ILE A 153 10.07 -13.30 -8.00
C ILE A 153 9.88 -13.35 -6.49
N HIS A 154 10.21 -12.24 -5.83
CA HIS A 154 10.01 -12.07 -4.39
C HIS A 154 8.62 -11.51 -4.11
N MET A 155 7.92 -12.08 -3.13
CA MET A 155 6.61 -11.60 -2.70
C MET A 155 6.65 -10.14 -2.22
N SER A 156 7.69 -9.77 -1.47
CA SER A 156 7.83 -8.42 -0.90
C SER A 156 7.92 -7.36 -2.00
N GLN A 157 8.70 -7.64 -3.05
CA GLN A 157 8.87 -6.74 -4.19
C GLN A 157 7.53 -6.50 -4.89
N LEU A 158 6.82 -7.57 -5.26
CA LEU A 158 5.50 -7.46 -5.89
C LEU A 158 4.50 -6.69 -5.03
N CYS A 159 4.51 -6.90 -3.71
CA CYS A 159 3.63 -6.18 -2.80
C CYS A 159 3.93 -4.68 -2.78
N ILE A 160 5.21 -4.30 -2.68
CA ILE A 160 5.66 -2.90 -2.67
C ILE A 160 5.32 -2.22 -3.99
N ASP A 161 5.62 -2.85 -5.12
CA ASP A 161 5.40 -2.25 -6.44
C ASP A 161 3.91 -2.12 -6.76
N THR A 162 3.11 -3.12 -6.36
CA THR A 162 1.64 -3.02 -6.41
C THR A 162 1.12 -1.78 -5.68
N LEU A 163 1.60 -1.53 -4.45
CA LEU A 163 1.16 -0.38 -3.67
C LEU A 163 1.73 0.95 -4.17
N LYS A 164 2.95 0.97 -4.74
CA LYS A 164 3.52 2.15 -5.40
C LYS A 164 2.72 2.55 -6.63
N VAL A 165 2.35 1.58 -7.49
CA VAL A 165 1.48 1.85 -8.65
C VAL A 165 0.13 2.40 -8.18
N ALA A 166 -0.48 1.76 -7.17
CA ALA A 166 -1.74 2.23 -6.60
C ALA A 166 -1.64 3.65 -6.04
N GLU A 167 -0.52 4.01 -5.42
CA GLU A 167 -0.28 5.35 -4.90
C GLU A 167 -0.10 6.40 -6.01
N THR A 168 0.65 6.10 -7.07
CA THR A 168 0.78 7.00 -8.24
C THR A 168 -0.58 7.27 -8.87
N ILE A 169 -1.39 6.24 -9.05
CA ILE A 169 -2.78 6.38 -9.50
C ILE A 169 -3.61 7.18 -8.49
N GLY A 170 -3.42 6.95 -7.19
CA GLY A 170 -4.08 7.69 -6.11
C GLY A 170 -3.76 9.18 -6.10
N GLN A 171 -2.55 9.58 -6.48
CA GLN A 171 -2.16 10.99 -6.67
C GLN A 171 -2.86 11.58 -7.89
N SER A 172 -2.88 10.85 -9.00
CA SER A 172 -3.62 11.25 -10.21
C SER A 172 -5.11 11.43 -9.92
N ARG A 173 -5.73 10.51 -9.16
CA ARG A 173 -7.11 10.62 -8.69
C ARG A 173 -7.35 11.91 -7.93
N ALA A 174 -6.49 12.23 -6.96
CA ALA A 174 -6.67 13.40 -6.10
C ALA A 174 -6.55 14.73 -6.87
N ILE A 175 -5.56 14.83 -7.77
CA ILE A 175 -5.35 16.02 -8.60
C ILE A 175 -6.45 16.12 -9.66
N GLY A 176 -6.69 15.07 -10.42
CA GLY A 176 -7.64 15.06 -11.53
C GLY A 176 -9.09 15.28 -11.08
N SER A 177 -9.51 14.73 -9.94
CA SER A 177 -10.85 15.03 -9.38
C SER A 177 -10.97 16.50 -8.96
N GLY A 178 -9.90 17.07 -8.41
CA GLY A 178 -9.85 18.50 -8.06
C GLY A 178 -9.91 19.41 -9.29
N VAL A 179 -9.20 19.05 -10.37
CA VAL A 179 -9.22 19.74 -11.66
C VAL A 179 -10.62 19.67 -12.29
N CYS A 180 -11.24 18.49 -12.33
CA CYS A 180 -12.61 18.30 -12.82
C CYS A 180 -13.63 19.12 -12.00
N SER A 181 -13.47 19.18 -10.68
CA SER A 181 -14.36 19.96 -9.80
C SER A 181 -14.28 21.47 -10.06
N ARG A 182 -13.11 21.97 -10.45
CA ARG A 182 -12.94 23.37 -10.84
C ARG A 182 -13.37 23.64 -12.29
N GLY A 183 -13.46 22.60 -13.13
CA GLY A 183 -13.78 22.71 -14.54
C GLY A 183 -12.62 23.19 -15.42
N GLU A 184 -11.39 23.28 -14.89
CA GLU A 184 -10.21 23.73 -15.64
C GLU A 184 -8.90 23.12 -15.10
N CYS A 185 -7.99 22.79 -16.03
CA CYS A 185 -6.66 22.27 -15.75
C CYS A 185 -5.60 23.37 -15.89
N LEU A 186 -5.13 23.90 -14.76
CA LEU A 186 -4.16 25.00 -14.70
C LEU A 186 -2.71 24.50 -14.69
N GLY A 187 -1.76 25.40 -14.97
CA GLY A 187 -0.36 25.07 -15.28
C GLY A 187 0.29 23.99 -14.42
N ILE A 188 0.28 24.12 -13.08
CA ILE A 188 0.92 23.13 -12.20
C ILE A 188 0.20 21.78 -12.18
N ASP A 189 -1.12 21.78 -12.34
CA ASP A 189 -1.92 20.55 -12.44
C ASP A 189 -1.65 19.86 -13.78
N LYS A 190 -1.53 20.64 -14.88
CA LYS A 190 -1.20 20.13 -16.23
C LYS A 190 0.16 19.43 -16.21
N ILE A 191 1.18 20.04 -15.60
CA ILE A 191 2.51 19.45 -15.44
C ILE A 191 2.43 18.16 -14.60
N SER A 192 1.74 18.22 -13.45
CA SER A 192 1.66 17.09 -12.52
C SER A 192 0.92 15.88 -13.13
N LEU A 193 -0.22 16.11 -13.78
CA LEU A 193 -0.99 15.05 -14.44
C LEU A 193 -0.28 14.49 -15.67
N SER A 194 0.44 15.32 -16.44
CA SER A 194 1.27 14.85 -17.56
C SER A 194 2.39 13.93 -17.08
N PHE A 195 3.06 14.28 -15.98
CA PHE A 195 4.06 13.44 -15.36
C PHE A 195 3.45 12.14 -14.82
N LEU A 196 2.40 12.23 -14.01
CA LEU A 196 1.74 11.08 -13.39
C LEU A 196 1.22 10.09 -14.44
N ARG A 197 0.68 10.57 -15.57
CA ARG A 197 0.27 9.70 -16.68
C ARG A 197 1.42 8.81 -17.15
N ILE A 198 2.60 9.39 -17.37
CA ILE A 198 3.80 8.63 -17.77
C ILE A 198 4.25 7.69 -16.65
N SER A 199 4.27 8.18 -15.41
CA SER A 199 4.65 7.40 -14.22
C SER A 199 3.68 6.29 -13.84
N ILE A 200 2.47 6.27 -14.41
CA ILE A 200 1.53 5.15 -14.24
C ILE A 200 1.85 4.05 -15.24
N ILE A 201 2.12 4.38 -16.51
CA ILE A 201 2.19 3.39 -17.60
C ILE A 201 3.37 2.42 -17.42
N SER A 202 4.61 2.91 -17.29
CA SER A 202 5.80 2.03 -17.25
C SER A 202 5.76 1.09 -16.04
N PRO A 203 5.61 1.60 -14.80
CA PRO A 203 5.62 0.73 -13.63
C PRO A 203 4.44 -0.24 -13.60
N THR A 204 3.29 0.13 -14.18
CA THR A 204 2.17 -0.81 -14.32
C THR A 204 2.54 -1.95 -15.26
N ASN A 205 3.11 -1.67 -16.44
CA ASN A 205 3.47 -2.72 -17.40
C ASN A 205 4.58 -3.65 -16.86
N GLU A 206 5.55 -3.08 -16.14
CA GLU A 206 6.60 -3.83 -15.43
C GLU A 206 5.97 -4.76 -14.39
N LEU A 207 5.13 -4.23 -13.50
CA LEU A 207 4.40 -5.02 -12.51
C LEU A 207 3.57 -6.15 -13.15
N LEU A 208 2.82 -5.87 -14.21
CA LEU A 208 2.01 -6.88 -14.89
C LEU A 208 2.87 -7.99 -15.51
N THR A 209 4.08 -7.66 -15.97
CA THR A 209 5.05 -8.64 -16.47
C THR A 209 5.54 -9.53 -15.33
N GLU A 210 5.93 -8.95 -14.20
CA GLU A 210 6.37 -9.73 -13.02
C GLU A 210 5.27 -10.62 -12.45
N LEU A 211 4.02 -10.13 -12.39
CA LEU A 211 2.87 -10.94 -11.96
C LEU A 211 2.64 -12.16 -12.86
N SER A 212 2.99 -12.08 -14.14
CA SER A 212 2.88 -13.20 -15.09
C SER A 212 3.97 -14.26 -14.91
N GLN A 213 5.02 -13.96 -14.14
CA GLN A 213 6.15 -14.86 -13.85
C GLN A 213 5.98 -15.64 -12.54
N VAL A 214 4.85 -15.46 -11.83
CA VAL A 214 4.51 -16.26 -10.66
C VAL A 214 4.27 -17.72 -11.07
N GLU A 215 4.90 -18.66 -10.37
CA GLU A 215 4.93 -20.08 -10.76
C GLU A 215 3.82 -20.91 -10.12
N ASP A 216 3.22 -20.46 -9.00
CA ASP A 216 2.09 -21.15 -8.37
C ASP A 216 0.84 -21.07 -9.27
N PRO A 217 0.28 -22.19 -9.77
CA PRO A 217 -0.80 -22.16 -10.75
C PRO A 217 -2.10 -21.53 -10.23
N VAL A 218 -2.40 -21.72 -8.94
CA VAL A 218 -3.63 -21.19 -8.33
C VAL A 218 -3.53 -19.68 -8.21
N LEU A 219 -2.42 -19.18 -7.67
CA LEU A 219 -2.16 -17.75 -7.57
C LEU A 219 -2.06 -17.10 -8.96
N LEU A 220 -1.32 -17.70 -9.90
CA LEU A 220 -1.15 -17.18 -11.26
C LEU A 220 -2.49 -17.00 -11.98
N SER A 221 -3.44 -17.92 -11.82
CA SER A 221 -4.78 -17.79 -12.40
C SER A 221 -5.54 -16.57 -11.88
N GLN A 222 -5.42 -16.27 -10.58
CA GLN A 222 -6.05 -15.11 -9.95
C GLN A 222 -5.36 -13.82 -10.39
N LEU A 223 -4.03 -13.82 -10.42
CA LEU A 223 -3.23 -12.68 -10.85
C LEU A 223 -3.46 -12.35 -12.32
N THR A 224 -3.59 -13.35 -13.20
CA THR A 224 -3.85 -13.13 -14.64
C THR A 224 -5.18 -12.41 -14.86
N ALA A 225 -6.24 -12.83 -14.16
CA ALA A 225 -7.54 -12.17 -14.24
C ALA A 225 -7.48 -10.72 -13.72
N ALA A 226 -6.81 -10.50 -12.58
CA ALA A 226 -6.62 -9.18 -12.02
C ALA A 226 -5.76 -8.27 -12.92
N SER A 227 -4.68 -8.80 -13.51
CA SER A 227 -3.78 -8.11 -14.43
C SER A 227 -4.52 -7.56 -15.65
N LYS A 228 -5.45 -8.34 -16.22
CA LYS A 228 -6.29 -7.88 -17.32
C LYS A 228 -7.17 -6.69 -16.91
N LEU A 229 -7.84 -6.78 -15.76
CA LEU A 229 -8.68 -5.70 -15.24
C LEU A 229 -7.87 -4.44 -14.94
N ILE A 230 -6.68 -4.59 -14.34
CA ILE A 230 -5.76 -3.48 -14.07
C ILE A 230 -5.37 -2.80 -15.38
N LYS A 231 -4.93 -3.56 -16.39
CA LYS A 231 -4.50 -2.99 -17.68
C LYS A 231 -5.63 -2.21 -18.35
N GLU A 232 -6.82 -2.80 -18.46
CA GLU A 232 -7.98 -2.15 -19.07
C GLU A 232 -8.38 -0.86 -18.32
N ALA A 233 -8.39 -0.91 -16.98
CA ALA A 233 -8.76 0.23 -16.16
C ALA A 233 -7.71 1.35 -16.19
N VAL A 234 -6.41 1.01 -16.19
CA VAL A 234 -5.31 1.97 -16.31
C VAL A 234 -5.30 2.63 -17.68
N ASP A 235 -5.45 1.86 -18.77
CA ASP A 235 -5.51 2.41 -20.13
C ASP A 235 -6.67 3.40 -20.26
N LYS A 236 -7.84 3.05 -19.73
CA LYS A 236 -9.01 3.92 -19.74
C LYS A 236 -8.78 5.20 -18.92
N LEU A 237 -8.13 5.10 -17.76
CA LEU A 237 -7.77 6.26 -16.94
C LEU A 237 -6.80 7.18 -17.68
N VAL A 238 -5.73 6.63 -18.23
CA VAL A 238 -4.70 7.36 -18.98
C VAL A 238 -5.30 8.08 -20.18
N ALA A 239 -6.11 7.39 -20.98
CA ALA A 239 -6.79 7.99 -22.13
C ALA A 239 -7.75 9.10 -21.68
N THR A 240 -8.49 8.91 -20.58
CA THR A 240 -9.38 9.96 -20.06
C THR A 240 -8.62 11.19 -19.58
N ILE A 241 -7.46 11.01 -18.92
CA ILE A 241 -6.60 12.13 -18.51
C ILE A 241 -6.16 12.92 -19.75
N GLU A 242 -5.75 12.23 -20.81
CA GLU A 242 -5.29 12.87 -22.05
C GLU A 242 -6.41 13.57 -22.81
N ASP A 243 -7.52 12.87 -23.07
CA ASP A 243 -8.55 13.32 -24.00
C ASP A 243 -9.56 14.28 -23.36
N LYS A 244 -9.72 14.24 -22.04
CA LYS A 244 -10.81 14.97 -21.34
C LYS A 244 -10.36 15.91 -20.23
N VAL A 245 -9.14 15.73 -19.70
CA VAL A 245 -8.65 16.53 -18.56
C VAL A 245 -7.51 17.44 -18.97
N LEU A 246 -6.52 16.94 -19.72
CA LEU A 246 -5.38 17.71 -20.24
C LEU A 246 -5.72 18.47 -21.53
N ILE A 247 -6.93 19.00 -21.60
CA ILE A 247 -7.42 19.80 -22.73
C ILE A 247 -7.27 21.29 -22.46
N ASP A 248 -7.27 22.09 -23.52
CA ASP A 248 -7.39 23.53 -23.40
C ASP A 248 -8.89 23.90 -23.35
N GLY A 249 -9.28 24.71 -22.37
CA GLY A 249 -10.67 25.13 -22.17
C GLY A 249 -11.38 24.38 -21.04
N LYS A 250 -12.72 24.38 -21.10
CA LYS A 250 -13.58 23.89 -20.02
C LYS A 250 -13.62 22.35 -19.99
N ILE A 251 -13.42 21.79 -18.82
CA ILE A 251 -13.57 20.36 -18.54
C ILE A 251 -15.03 20.08 -18.20
N GLU A 252 -15.67 19.24 -19.01
CA GLU A 252 -17.06 18.81 -18.81
C GLU A 252 -17.18 17.49 -18.00
N LEU A 253 -16.06 16.83 -17.72
CA LEU A 253 -16.05 15.60 -16.94
C LEU A 253 -16.34 15.89 -15.47
N ASP A 254 -17.33 15.21 -14.90
CA ASP A 254 -17.67 15.34 -13.50
C ASP A 254 -16.56 14.80 -12.58
N ALA A 255 -16.35 15.48 -11.44
CA ALA A 255 -15.31 15.13 -10.48
C ALA A 255 -15.52 13.76 -9.84
N ALA A 256 -16.77 13.36 -9.56
CA ALA A 256 -17.09 12.06 -8.99
C ALA A 256 -16.91 10.95 -10.04
N ASP A 257 -17.23 11.22 -11.31
CA ASP A 257 -16.96 10.29 -12.41
C ASP A 257 -15.46 10.04 -12.59
N PHE A 258 -14.63 11.09 -12.60
CA PHE A 258 -13.17 10.93 -12.63
C PHE A 258 -12.65 10.18 -11.39
N PHE A 259 -13.15 10.53 -10.21
CA PHE A 259 -12.77 9.85 -8.96
C PHE A 259 -13.08 8.35 -9.03
N LYS A 260 -14.27 7.99 -9.50
CA LYS A 260 -14.69 6.59 -9.67
C LYS A 260 -13.83 5.87 -10.69
N LEU A 261 -13.56 6.50 -11.84
CA LEU A 261 -12.69 5.96 -12.88
C LEU A 261 -11.30 5.60 -12.32
N ALA A 262 -10.67 6.52 -11.59
CA ALA A 262 -9.34 6.30 -11.03
C ALA A 262 -9.35 5.35 -9.82
N THR A 263 -10.49 5.12 -9.18
CA THR A 263 -10.63 4.17 -8.07
C THR A 263 -10.63 2.71 -8.54
N GLN A 264 -11.18 2.43 -9.73
CA GLN A 264 -11.23 1.07 -10.30
C GLN A 264 -9.86 0.35 -10.35
N PRO A 265 -8.79 0.93 -10.94
CA PRO A 265 -7.50 0.25 -10.95
C PRO A 265 -6.86 0.17 -9.55
N ILE A 266 -7.10 1.13 -8.66
CA ILE A 266 -6.62 1.08 -7.26
C ILE A 266 -7.24 -0.12 -6.52
N ASP A 267 -8.54 -0.34 -6.67
CA ASP A 267 -9.23 -1.46 -6.04
C ASP A 267 -8.72 -2.81 -6.56
N ALA A 268 -8.46 -2.90 -7.87
CA ALA A 268 -7.89 -4.10 -8.47
C ALA A 268 -6.46 -4.38 -7.97
N LEU A 269 -5.61 -3.36 -7.87
CA LEU A 269 -4.25 -3.47 -7.29
C LEU A 269 -4.29 -3.86 -5.81
N ASN A 270 -5.20 -3.28 -5.03
CA ASN A 270 -5.41 -3.71 -3.64
C ASN A 270 -5.89 -5.17 -3.56
N GLY A 271 -6.66 -5.63 -4.55
CA GLY A 271 -7.01 -7.05 -4.71
C GLY A 271 -5.79 -7.94 -4.94
N VAL A 272 -4.87 -7.54 -5.84
CA VAL A 272 -3.60 -8.22 -6.07
C VAL A 272 -2.78 -8.33 -4.79
N TYR A 273 -2.57 -7.20 -4.09
CA TYR A 273 -1.83 -7.18 -2.82
C TYR A 273 -2.42 -8.19 -1.81
N LYS A 274 -3.75 -8.20 -1.63
CA LYS A 274 -4.43 -9.14 -0.73
C LYS A 274 -4.23 -10.58 -1.15
N SER A 275 -4.29 -10.90 -2.44
CA SER A 275 -4.06 -12.25 -2.95
C SER A 275 -2.63 -12.73 -2.70
N LEU A 276 -1.63 -11.87 -2.92
CA LEU A 276 -0.22 -12.15 -2.64
C LEU A 276 -0.02 -12.46 -1.14
N VAL A 277 -0.49 -11.56 -0.27
CA VAL A 277 -0.37 -11.70 1.18
C VAL A 277 -1.09 -12.95 1.69
N ALA A 278 -2.34 -13.18 1.27
CA ALA A 278 -3.13 -14.33 1.72
C ALA A 278 -2.55 -15.67 1.23
N HIS A 279 -2.03 -15.73 0.00
CA HIS A 279 -1.38 -16.91 -0.53
C HIS A 279 -0.11 -17.23 0.27
N SER A 280 0.80 -16.27 0.40
CA SER A 280 2.07 -16.45 1.11
C SER A 280 1.90 -16.72 2.60
N SER A 281 0.90 -16.12 3.25
CA SER A 281 0.60 -16.42 4.64
C SER A 281 0.11 -17.86 4.82
N ARG A 282 -0.69 -18.40 3.90
CA ARG A 282 -1.12 -19.81 3.96
C ARG A 282 0.02 -20.79 3.68
N ALA A 283 0.93 -20.46 2.78
CA ALA A 283 2.08 -21.31 2.44
C ALA A 283 3.12 -21.40 3.58
N THR A 284 3.09 -20.46 4.53
CA THR A 284 4.03 -20.37 5.66
C THR A 284 3.47 -20.85 7.00
N ASN A 285 2.19 -21.24 7.06
CA ASN A 285 1.55 -21.89 8.22
C ASN A 285 1.60 -23.42 8.09
#